data_AF-A0A369JI40-F1
#
_entry.id   AF-A0A369JI40-F1
#
_cell.length_a   1.000
_cell.length_b   1.000
_cell.length_c   1.000
_cell.angle_alpha   90.00
_cell.angle_beta   90.00
_cell.angle_gamma   90.00
#
_symmetry.space_group_name_H-M   'P 1'
#
loop_
_entity.id
_entity.type
_entity.pdbx_description
1 polymer ?
#
loop_
_entity_poly.entity_id
_entity_poly.type
_entity_poly.pdbx_seq_one_letter_code
_entity_poly.pdbx_strand_id
1 'polypeptide(L)'
;MHSATLLLCALLDNAHIVEPSSAEHIDCLNTIAALTWKIAGSRHSIGTSSSWRASGLSLRRWLPHRTCHRPIVLFIHPSSCCSAKTHPIHFPRALHLAVSFLGSTLLATPSMPGLSPPIHFLWQPTSFLCRKLPRRARHREIRSKRIKQLFNHLSTQQSNMSAELWQDVPLAPPDSIFKLTAAYKADPYEKKVNLGVGAYRDDNDKPWVLPVVNKASHILLSDETLDHEYLPITGLVSFTSAAAKLILGPTSPAIQDERAVSVQTISGTGANHLGALFLSKFYKWNGTPTIWLSNPTWANHHAIFKNVGIQPAEYPYYDPKTIGLDFSGFIGALQNAPERSVFLLHACAHNPTGVDPTQEQWKSVADIMIAKKHYAFFDCAYQGFASGDLDKDAWSVRHFVERGVPLLVCQSFAKNAGLYGERVGALHVIPGTKEAAERVRSQLSVLQRSEISNPPTYGARVVSLILNDAALFEEWKEDIRTMAGRIIAMRKELHRLLTEELKTPGNWDHIVNQIGMFSFTGISGEQSKQLVEKAHVYLTGNGRISMAGLNSHNIRYFASCLDGVVRGTL
;
A
#
# COMPACT_ATOMS: atom_id res chain seq x y z
N MET A 1 -31.17 17.00 -10.53
CA MET A 1 -31.27 18.18 -9.65
C MET A 1 -32.64 18.30 -8.95
N HIS A 2 -33.22 17.21 -8.43
CA HIS A 2 -34.45 17.27 -7.61
C HIS A 2 -34.46 16.25 -6.45
N SER A 3 -33.29 15.75 -6.03
CA SER A 3 -33.16 14.82 -4.89
C SER A 3 -32.10 15.24 -3.86
N ALA A 4 -31.58 16.47 -3.96
CA ALA A 4 -30.63 17.02 -2.99
C ALA A 4 -31.27 18.01 -2.00
N THR A 5 -32.51 18.44 -2.23
CA THR A 5 -33.18 19.47 -1.41
C THR A 5 -33.96 18.89 -0.22
N LEU A 6 -34.30 17.60 -0.24
CA LEU A 6 -35.08 16.96 0.83
C LEU A 6 -34.24 16.41 2.00
N LEU A 7 -32.92 16.31 1.85
CA LEU A 7 -32.02 15.85 2.92
C LEU A 7 -31.54 16.99 3.82
N LEU A 8 -31.69 18.25 3.39
CA LEU A 8 -31.21 19.42 4.13
C LEU A 8 -32.25 19.97 5.13
N CYS A 9 -33.56 19.78 4.88
CA CYS A 9 -34.60 20.21 5.83
C CYS A 9 -34.72 19.28 7.05
N ALA A 10 -34.38 17.99 6.93
CA ALA A 10 -34.49 17.04 8.04
C ALA A 10 -33.34 17.13 9.07
N LEU A 11 -32.25 17.84 8.75
CA LEU A 11 -31.11 18.03 9.64
C LEU A 11 -31.17 19.36 10.42
N LEU A 12 -32.12 20.25 10.09
CA LEU A 12 -32.28 21.54 10.77
C LEU A 12 -33.36 21.55 11.86
N ASP A 13 -34.24 20.54 11.91
CA ASP A 13 -35.29 20.43 12.94
C ASP A 13 -34.81 19.82 14.28
N ASN A 14 -33.56 19.34 14.38
CA ASN A 14 -33.02 18.71 15.59
C ASN A 14 -32.01 19.60 16.36
N ALA A 15 -31.89 20.88 16.01
CA ALA A 15 -31.01 21.83 16.68
C ALA A 15 -31.79 22.99 17.30
N HIS A 16 -32.71 22.68 18.22
CA HIS A 16 -33.24 23.66 19.16
C HIS A 16 -33.03 23.14 20.58
N ILE A 17 -31.95 23.60 21.21
CA ILE A 17 -31.79 23.94 22.63
C ILE A 17 -30.34 24.45 22.75
N VAL A 18 -30.21 25.76 22.97
CA VAL A 18 -29.11 26.54 23.60
C VAL A 18 -29.10 27.93 22.93
N GLU A 19 -29.51 28.95 23.68
CA GLU A 19 -29.43 30.37 23.29
C GLU A 19 -27.95 30.83 23.18
N PRO A 20 -27.61 31.72 22.22
CA PRO A 20 -26.24 32.18 22.00
C PRO A 20 -25.95 33.49 22.75
N SER A 21 -24.80 33.53 23.43
CA SER A 21 -24.16 34.79 23.84
C SER A 21 -22.97 35.12 22.94
N SER A 22 -22.96 36.37 22.46
CA SER A 22 -21.86 37.12 21.83
C SER A 22 -21.54 36.88 20.35
N ALA A 23 -21.23 38.00 19.70
CA ALA A 23 -21.27 38.26 18.28
C ALA A 23 -19.93 37.96 17.59
N GLU A 24 -19.95 37.04 16.61
CA GLU A 24 -18.87 36.88 15.62
C GLU A 24 -19.33 36.08 14.38
N HIS A 25 -20.57 36.30 13.91
CA HIS A 25 -21.12 35.62 12.72
C HIS A 25 -21.93 36.56 11.81
N ILE A 26 -21.44 37.80 11.63
CA ILE A 26 -21.90 38.71 10.58
C ILE A 26 -20.67 39.08 9.76
N ASP A 27 -20.21 38.15 8.93
CA ASP A 27 -19.32 38.46 7.79
C ASP A 27 -19.32 37.37 6.72
N CYS A 28 -19.83 36.17 7.02
CA CYS A 28 -19.89 35.06 6.05
C CYS A 28 -21.13 35.09 5.12
N LEU A 29 -22.13 35.95 5.37
CA LEU A 29 -23.37 36.00 4.58
C LEU A 29 -23.36 37.07 3.46
N ASN A 30 -22.40 38.00 3.44
CA ASN A 30 -22.35 39.05 2.41
C ASN A 30 -21.50 38.70 1.18
N THR A 31 -20.67 37.63 1.23
CA THR A 31 -19.83 37.23 0.10
C THR A 31 -20.53 36.28 -0.89
N ILE A 32 -21.65 35.66 -0.50
CA ILE A 32 -22.39 34.70 -1.34
C ILE A 32 -23.44 35.38 -2.24
N ALA A 33 -23.81 36.62 -1.97
CA ALA A 33 -24.79 37.38 -2.78
C ALA A 33 -24.18 38.15 -3.97
N ALA A 34 -22.85 38.20 -4.11
CA ALA A 34 -22.17 39.01 -5.14
C ALA A 34 -21.74 38.26 -6.41
N LEU A 35 -21.98 36.93 -6.52
CA LEU A 35 -21.52 36.11 -7.65
C LEU A 35 -22.63 35.56 -8.56
N THR A 36 -23.89 35.88 -8.29
CA THR A 36 -25.05 35.47 -9.11
C THR A 36 -25.62 36.58 -10.00
N TRP A 37 -24.91 37.70 -10.15
CA TRP A 37 -25.35 38.84 -10.99
C TRP A 37 -24.28 39.28 -12.01
N LYS A 38 -23.69 38.33 -12.75
CA LYS A 38 -22.82 38.64 -13.89
C LYS A 38 -22.86 37.66 -15.08
N ILE A 39 -23.92 36.86 -15.19
CA ILE A 39 -24.19 36.02 -16.38
C ILE A 39 -25.69 36.04 -16.69
N ALA A 40 -26.24 37.21 -17.06
CA ALA A 40 -27.52 37.33 -17.75
C ALA A 40 -27.72 38.77 -18.28
N GLY A 41 -27.79 38.92 -19.61
CA GLY A 41 -28.05 40.20 -20.31
C GLY A 41 -26.77 40.76 -20.94
N SER A 42 -26.65 41.03 -22.24
CA SER A 42 -27.64 41.57 -23.17
C SER A 42 -27.31 41.25 -24.65
N ARG A 43 -28.35 41.19 -25.47
CA ARG A 43 -28.37 41.01 -26.93
C ARG A 43 -28.17 42.35 -27.69
N HIS A 44 -27.61 42.24 -28.91
CA HIS A 44 -27.75 43.11 -30.11
C HIS A 44 -27.07 44.50 -30.04
N SER A 45 -26.48 45.12 -31.09
CA SER A 45 -26.59 45.02 -32.56
C SER A 45 -25.44 45.77 -33.29
N ILE A 46 -25.05 45.24 -34.47
CA ILE A 46 -24.73 45.91 -35.78
C ILE A 46 -23.66 47.03 -35.86
N GLY A 47 -22.71 46.87 -36.80
CA GLY A 47 -21.91 47.98 -37.35
C GLY A 47 -20.65 47.61 -38.15
N THR A 48 -20.85 47.29 -39.43
CA THR A 48 -19.94 47.34 -40.62
C THR A 48 -18.51 47.92 -40.51
N SER A 49 -17.52 47.21 -41.08
CA SER A 49 -16.74 47.69 -42.25
C SER A 49 -15.79 46.61 -42.81
N SER A 50 -15.56 46.71 -44.12
CA SER A 50 -15.00 45.75 -45.07
C SER A 50 -13.51 45.96 -45.36
N SER A 51 -12.76 44.90 -45.74
CA SER A 51 -12.24 44.75 -47.12
C SER A 51 -11.21 43.59 -47.31
N TRP A 52 -11.55 42.72 -48.27
CA TRP A 52 -10.72 42.15 -49.35
C TRP A 52 -9.28 41.65 -49.09
N ARG A 53 -9.05 40.33 -49.29
CA ARG A 53 -8.49 39.79 -50.55
C ARG A 53 -8.51 38.26 -50.58
N ALA A 54 -8.78 37.76 -51.78
CA ALA A 54 -8.91 36.37 -52.17
C ALA A 54 -7.60 35.79 -52.71
N SER A 55 -7.50 34.45 -52.67
CA SER A 55 -6.87 33.49 -53.63
C SER A 55 -6.29 32.31 -52.84
N GLY A 56 -6.45 31.03 -53.20
CA GLY A 56 -7.13 30.37 -54.30
C GLY A 56 -6.78 28.87 -54.28
N LEU A 57 -7.62 28.06 -54.96
CA LEU A 57 -7.42 26.67 -55.44
C LEU A 57 -7.43 25.54 -54.40
N SER A 58 -8.52 24.76 -54.31
CA SER A 58 -8.86 23.54 -55.10
C SER A 58 -8.40 22.26 -54.36
N LEU A 59 -9.13 21.14 -54.25
CA LEU A 59 -9.83 20.42 -55.31
C LEU A 59 -10.60 19.20 -54.71
N ARG A 60 -11.76 18.88 -55.32
CA ARG A 60 -12.47 17.57 -55.43
C ARG A 60 -13.30 16.96 -54.28
N ARG A 61 -14.61 16.93 -54.59
CA ARG A 61 -15.71 16.03 -54.15
C ARG A 61 -15.32 14.54 -54.11
N TRP A 62 -15.95 13.77 -53.21
CA TRP A 62 -16.65 12.50 -53.49
C TRP A 62 -17.61 12.16 -52.30
N LEU A 63 -18.87 11.86 -52.62
CA LEU A 63 -19.96 11.28 -51.81
C LEU A 63 -20.64 10.27 -52.77
N PRO A 64 -21.46 9.26 -52.36
CA PRO A 64 -22.30 9.27 -51.15
C PRO A 64 -22.60 7.90 -50.46
N HIS A 65 -23.41 7.99 -49.40
CA HIS A 65 -24.40 7.03 -48.87
C HIS A 65 -23.97 5.66 -48.33
N ARG A 66 -24.15 5.47 -47.01
CA ARG A 66 -24.89 4.32 -46.44
C ARG A 66 -25.69 4.74 -45.20
N THR A 67 -26.99 4.50 -45.28
CA THR A 67 -27.98 4.55 -44.19
C THR A 67 -27.84 3.30 -43.31
N CYS A 68 -27.92 3.46 -41.99
CA CYS A 68 -28.03 2.35 -41.05
C CYS A 68 -29.13 2.66 -40.03
N HIS A 69 -30.25 1.94 -40.15
CA HIS A 69 -31.30 1.89 -39.15
C HIS A 69 -30.79 1.16 -37.91
N ARG A 70 -30.96 1.78 -36.73
CA ARG A 70 -30.93 1.08 -35.43
C ARG A 70 -32.31 1.22 -34.78
N PRO A 71 -32.92 0.14 -34.27
CA PRO A 71 -34.14 0.26 -33.48
C PRO A 71 -33.80 0.72 -32.06
N ILE A 72 -34.56 1.71 -31.59
CA ILE A 72 -34.61 2.15 -30.20
C ILE A 72 -35.53 1.17 -29.45
N VAL A 73 -35.00 0.49 -28.44
CA VAL A 73 -35.82 -0.30 -27.50
C VAL A 73 -36.21 0.63 -26.34
N LEU A 74 -37.48 1.05 -26.32
CA LEU A 74 -38.10 1.69 -25.18
C LEU A 74 -38.47 0.63 -24.13
N PHE A 75 -37.89 0.68 -22.94
CA PHE A 75 -38.45 -0.01 -21.78
C PHE A 75 -39.47 0.90 -21.10
N ILE A 76 -40.74 0.47 -21.16
CA ILE A 76 -41.85 1.06 -20.40
C ILE A 76 -41.86 0.41 -19.02
N HIS A 77 -41.67 1.19 -17.97
CA HIS A 77 -41.88 0.77 -16.58
C HIS A 77 -43.33 1.11 -16.18
N PRO A 78 -44.13 0.16 -15.64
CA PRO A 78 -45.38 0.50 -14.99
C PRO A 78 -45.13 0.87 -13.52
N SER A 79 -45.46 2.10 -13.18
CA SER A 79 -45.69 2.59 -11.82
C SER A 79 -47.06 2.11 -11.34
N SER A 80 -47.19 1.59 -10.11
CA SER A 80 -48.17 2.08 -9.09
C SER A 80 -48.26 1.23 -7.81
N CYS A 81 -48.13 1.94 -6.69
CA CYS A 81 -48.86 1.90 -5.41
C CYS A 81 -49.27 0.56 -4.76
N CYS A 82 -48.85 0.37 -3.49
CA CYS A 82 -49.76 0.50 -2.34
C CYS A 82 -49.01 0.43 -0.99
N SER A 83 -49.33 1.35 -0.08
CA SER A 83 -48.84 1.41 1.30
C SER A 83 -49.59 0.46 2.22
N ALA A 84 -48.92 -0.12 3.22
CA ALA A 84 -49.56 -0.46 4.49
C ALA A 84 -48.53 -0.45 5.64
N LYS A 85 -48.80 0.40 6.64
CA LYS A 85 -48.14 0.47 7.95
C LYS A 85 -48.56 -0.73 8.81
N THR A 86 -47.67 -1.29 9.62
CA THR A 86 -48.03 -1.87 10.94
C THR A 86 -46.81 -1.90 11.88
N HIS A 87 -47.09 -1.65 13.16
CA HIS A 87 -46.18 -1.45 14.31
C HIS A 87 -45.63 -2.77 14.89
N PRO A 88 -44.58 -2.73 15.75
CA PRO A 88 -43.86 -3.91 16.23
C PRO A 88 -44.51 -4.53 17.49
N ILE A 89 -44.42 -5.86 17.61
CA ILE A 89 -44.78 -6.60 18.82
C ILE A 89 -43.50 -7.26 19.37
N HIS A 90 -43.14 -6.90 20.61
CA HIS A 90 -42.13 -7.55 21.44
C HIS A 90 -42.76 -8.71 22.23
N PHE A 91 -42.06 -9.86 22.32
CA PHE A 91 -42.18 -10.81 23.42
C PHE A 91 -40.79 -11.37 23.80
N PRO A 92 -40.57 -11.81 25.06
CA PRO A 92 -39.28 -11.82 25.73
C PRO A 92 -38.53 -13.16 25.67
N ARG A 93 -37.22 -13.07 25.96
CA ARG A 93 -36.24 -14.16 26.07
C ARG A 93 -36.58 -15.14 27.19
N ALA A 94 -36.43 -16.43 26.90
CA ALA A 94 -36.39 -17.51 27.89
C ALA A 94 -34.97 -18.07 28.03
N LEU A 95 -34.55 -18.16 29.29
CA LEU A 95 -33.81 -19.20 30.02
C LEU A 95 -32.53 -19.89 29.47
N HIS A 96 -31.58 -19.94 30.40
CA HIS A 96 -30.33 -20.70 30.50
C HIS A 96 -30.49 -22.24 30.65
N LEU A 97 -29.32 -22.91 30.60
CA LEU A 97 -28.91 -24.30 30.94
C LEU A 97 -28.85 -25.28 29.75
N ALA A 98 -27.85 -26.16 29.61
CA ALA A 98 -26.56 -26.35 30.27
C ALA A 98 -25.74 -27.32 29.39
N VAL A 99 -24.41 -27.19 29.45
CA VAL A 99 -23.41 -28.04 28.80
C VAL A 99 -23.17 -29.29 29.66
N SER A 100 -22.95 -30.45 29.04
CA SER A 100 -22.22 -31.56 29.66
C SER A 100 -21.41 -32.33 28.62
N PHE A 101 -20.14 -32.52 28.98
CA PHE A 101 -19.04 -33.19 28.28
C PHE A 101 -19.06 -34.70 28.50
N LEU A 102 -18.52 -35.46 27.54
CA LEU A 102 -17.79 -36.76 27.60
C LEU A 102 -17.46 -37.08 26.12
N GLY A 103 -16.26 -37.38 25.63
CA GLY A 103 -15.00 -37.83 26.21
C GLY A 103 -14.48 -39.02 25.36
N SER A 104 -13.43 -38.80 24.54
CA SER A 104 -12.33 -39.77 24.22
C SER A 104 -12.69 -41.06 23.40
N THR A 105 -11.94 -41.67 22.46
CA THR A 105 -10.67 -41.50 21.70
C THR A 105 -10.48 -42.74 20.78
N LEU A 106 -9.70 -42.62 19.69
CA LEU A 106 -8.82 -43.66 19.04
C LEU A 106 -9.52 -44.85 18.31
N LEU A 107 -9.06 -45.48 17.20
CA LEU A 107 -7.83 -45.53 16.40
C LEU A 107 -8.10 -46.22 15.03
N ALA A 108 -7.33 -45.82 14.01
CA ALA A 108 -6.70 -46.54 12.89
C ALA A 108 -7.34 -47.75 12.13
N THR A 109 -7.16 -47.69 10.80
CA THR A 109 -7.34 -48.66 9.68
C THR A 109 -6.27 -49.80 9.68
N PRO A 110 -6.08 -50.70 8.67
CA PRO A 110 -6.65 -50.85 7.30
C PRO A 110 -6.92 -52.30 6.76
N SER A 111 -7.52 -52.44 5.57
CA SER A 111 -7.09 -53.30 4.41
C SER A 111 -8.23 -53.66 3.41
N MET A 112 -7.85 -53.75 2.12
CA MET A 112 -8.61 -53.97 0.85
C MET A 112 -8.57 -55.47 0.41
N PRO A 113 -9.00 -55.92 -0.81
CA PRO A 113 -10.13 -55.59 -1.73
C PRO A 113 -10.90 -56.84 -2.29
N GLY A 114 -11.96 -56.67 -3.11
CA GLY A 114 -12.33 -57.66 -4.15
C GLY A 114 -13.79 -57.78 -4.65
N LEU A 115 -13.98 -57.51 -5.96
CA LEU A 115 -14.85 -58.19 -6.96
C LEU A 115 -16.39 -57.97 -7.04
N SER A 116 -16.85 -57.50 -8.23
CA SER A 116 -18.19 -57.63 -8.88
C SER A 116 -18.40 -59.05 -9.46
N PRO A 117 -19.54 -59.51 -10.09
CA PRO A 117 -20.70 -58.85 -10.76
C PRO A 117 -22.06 -59.62 -10.53
N PRO A 118 -23.11 -59.74 -11.41
CA PRO A 118 -23.56 -59.03 -12.63
C PRO A 118 -25.07 -58.61 -12.66
N ILE A 119 -25.46 -58.02 -13.80
CA ILE A 119 -26.76 -57.45 -14.20
C ILE A 119 -27.73 -58.54 -14.72
N HIS A 120 -29.03 -58.44 -14.38
CA HIS A 120 -30.12 -59.17 -15.08
C HIS A 120 -31.28 -58.23 -15.47
N PHE A 121 -31.54 -58.17 -16.78
CA PHE A 121 -32.79 -57.69 -17.38
C PHE A 121 -33.85 -58.81 -17.30
N LEU A 122 -35.09 -58.48 -16.89
CA LEU A 122 -36.26 -59.32 -17.14
C LEU A 122 -37.50 -58.45 -17.35
N TRP A 123 -38.04 -58.57 -18.56
CA TRP A 123 -39.32 -58.05 -19.02
C TRP A 123 -40.42 -59.01 -18.59
N GLN A 124 -41.56 -58.53 -18.07
CA GLN A 124 -42.78 -59.33 -17.98
C GLN A 124 -44.04 -58.52 -18.31
N PRO A 125 -45.08 -59.19 -18.85
CA PRO A 125 -46.17 -58.57 -19.59
C PRO A 125 -47.38 -58.26 -18.71
N THR A 126 -48.18 -57.34 -19.22
CA THR A 126 -49.50 -56.94 -18.74
C THR A 126 -50.51 -58.08 -18.72
N SER A 127 -51.24 -58.23 -17.61
CA SER A 127 -52.67 -58.57 -17.69
C SER A 127 -53.45 -57.98 -16.51
N PHE A 128 -54.59 -57.42 -16.85
CA PHE A 128 -55.53 -56.67 -16.03
C PHE A 128 -56.39 -57.60 -15.18
N LEU A 129 -56.53 -57.32 -13.88
CA LEU A 129 -57.73 -57.70 -13.12
C LEU A 129 -58.08 -56.63 -12.09
N CYS A 130 -59.20 -55.97 -12.36
CA CYS A 130 -59.72 -54.79 -11.70
C CYS A 130 -60.41 -55.17 -10.38
N ARG A 131 -59.81 -54.84 -9.23
CA ARG A 131 -60.52 -54.73 -7.94
C ARG A 131 -60.67 -53.26 -7.56
N LYS A 132 -61.91 -52.76 -7.59
CA LYS A 132 -62.31 -51.42 -7.15
C LYS A 132 -62.03 -51.24 -5.65
N LEU A 133 -61.01 -50.46 -5.29
CA LEU A 133 -60.86 -49.91 -3.94
C LEU A 133 -61.83 -48.73 -3.71
N PRO A 134 -62.45 -48.59 -2.51
CA PRO A 134 -63.48 -47.57 -2.26
C PRO A 134 -62.93 -46.14 -2.35
N ARG A 135 -63.68 -45.25 -3.02
CA ARG A 135 -63.37 -43.82 -3.26
C ARG A 135 -62.91 -43.04 -2.01
N ARG A 136 -63.28 -43.44 -0.79
CA ARG A 136 -62.92 -42.73 0.46
C ARG A 136 -61.44 -42.85 0.86
N ALA A 137 -60.75 -43.95 0.54
CA ALA A 137 -59.32 -44.11 0.86
C ALA A 137 -58.42 -43.21 -0.01
N ARG A 138 -58.77 -43.08 -1.29
CA ARG A 138 -58.05 -42.24 -2.26
C ARG A 138 -58.08 -40.76 -1.91
N HIS A 139 -59.20 -40.24 -1.39
CA HIS A 139 -59.30 -38.83 -0.97
C HIS A 139 -58.48 -38.51 0.30
N ARG A 140 -58.33 -39.45 1.23
CA ARG A 140 -57.47 -39.30 2.42
C ARG A 140 -55.99 -39.29 2.06
N GLU A 141 -55.59 -40.17 1.13
CA GLU A 141 -54.21 -40.26 0.66
C GLU A 141 -53.80 -39.03 -0.17
N ILE A 142 -54.69 -38.53 -1.03
CA ILE A 142 -54.47 -37.29 -1.78
C ILE A 142 -54.41 -36.08 -0.84
N ARG A 143 -55.28 -35.99 0.18
CA ARG A 143 -55.19 -34.93 1.20
C ARG A 143 -53.90 -35.01 2.01
N SER A 144 -53.47 -36.21 2.42
CA SER A 144 -52.20 -36.40 3.14
C SER A 144 -50.99 -36.03 2.27
N LYS A 145 -50.99 -36.41 0.99
CA LYS A 145 -49.96 -36.00 0.03
C LYS A 145 -49.94 -34.49 -0.18
N ARG A 146 -51.10 -33.85 -0.31
CA ARG A 146 -51.21 -32.39 -0.50
C ARG A 146 -50.84 -31.61 0.76
N ILE A 147 -51.15 -32.12 1.95
CA ILE A 147 -50.70 -31.56 3.23
C ILE A 147 -49.20 -31.74 3.40
N LYS A 148 -48.62 -32.91 3.07
CA LYS A 148 -47.16 -33.11 3.06
C LYS A 148 -46.47 -32.21 2.04
N GLN A 149 -47.08 -31.98 0.88
CA GLN A 149 -46.53 -31.11 -0.15
C GLN A 149 -46.59 -29.63 0.27
N LEU A 150 -47.68 -29.19 0.89
CA LEU A 150 -47.81 -27.86 1.51
C LEU A 150 -46.85 -27.70 2.70
N PHE A 151 -46.72 -28.73 3.56
CA PHE A 151 -45.79 -28.73 4.67
C PHE A 151 -44.35 -28.67 4.18
N ASN A 152 -43.99 -29.42 3.12
CA ASN A 152 -42.69 -29.32 2.49
C ASN A 152 -42.48 -27.93 1.87
N HIS A 153 -43.49 -27.32 1.24
CA HIS A 153 -43.36 -25.97 0.67
C HIS A 153 -43.22 -24.87 1.73
N LEU A 154 -43.95 -24.98 2.84
CA LEU A 154 -43.89 -24.06 3.97
C LEU A 154 -42.63 -24.29 4.83
N SER A 155 -42.19 -25.55 4.97
CA SER A 155 -40.95 -25.94 5.65
C SER A 155 -39.71 -25.55 4.85
N THR A 156 -39.79 -25.45 3.52
CA THR A 156 -38.69 -24.95 2.69
C THR A 156 -38.52 -23.42 2.74
N GLN A 157 -39.35 -22.68 3.48
CA GLN A 157 -39.18 -21.24 3.72
C GLN A 157 -38.49 -20.89 5.05
N GLN A 158 -37.88 -21.87 5.71
CA GLN A 158 -36.87 -21.64 6.74
C GLN A 158 -35.59 -22.41 6.42
N SER A 159 -35.19 -22.45 5.15
CA SER A 159 -33.76 -22.34 4.93
C SER A 159 -33.38 -20.97 5.49
N ASN A 160 -32.73 -20.95 6.65
CA ASN A 160 -31.76 -19.90 6.92
C ASN A 160 -30.83 -19.92 5.70
N MET A 161 -31.19 -19.16 4.67
CA MET A 161 -30.23 -18.56 3.77
C MET A 161 -29.43 -17.65 4.67
N SER A 162 -28.54 -18.22 5.49
CA SER A 162 -27.43 -17.50 6.05
C SER A 162 -26.55 -17.19 4.85
N ALA A 163 -26.96 -16.18 4.08
CA ALA A 163 -26.00 -15.43 3.30
C ALA A 163 -24.84 -15.14 4.24
N GLU A 164 -23.61 -15.43 3.81
CA GLU A 164 -22.41 -15.21 4.62
C GLU A 164 -22.49 -13.83 5.27
N LEU A 165 -22.61 -13.79 6.61
CA LEU A 165 -22.88 -12.56 7.37
C LEU A 165 -21.59 -11.87 7.84
N TRP A 166 -20.42 -12.47 7.55
CA TRP A 166 -19.10 -11.95 7.94
C TRP A 166 -18.92 -11.79 9.46
N GLN A 167 -19.80 -12.40 10.27
CA GLN A 167 -19.78 -12.27 11.73
C GLN A 167 -18.52 -12.88 12.35
N ASP A 168 -17.94 -13.88 11.68
CA ASP A 168 -16.72 -14.56 12.09
C ASP A 168 -15.45 -13.90 11.53
N VAL A 169 -15.56 -12.83 10.74
CA VAL A 169 -14.38 -12.08 10.27
C VAL A 169 -13.71 -11.42 11.48
N PRO A 170 -12.48 -11.82 11.84
CA PRO A 170 -11.83 -11.29 13.04
C PRO A 170 -11.48 -9.81 12.86
N LEU A 171 -11.66 -9.03 13.93
CA LEU A 171 -11.21 -7.64 13.96
C LEU A 171 -9.69 -7.60 13.84
N ALA A 172 -9.18 -6.96 12.78
CA ALA A 172 -7.75 -6.81 12.57
C ALA A 172 -7.15 -5.87 13.64
N PRO A 173 -5.97 -6.20 14.21
CA PRO A 173 -5.29 -5.29 15.11
C PRO A 173 -4.86 -4.01 14.36
N PRO A 174 -4.95 -2.83 14.98
CA PRO A 174 -4.50 -1.59 14.35
C PRO A 174 -2.98 -1.60 14.15
N ASP A 175 -2.52 -1.02 13.05
CA ASP A 175 -1.08 -0.83 12.82
C ASP A 175 -0.48 0.10 13.88
N SER A 176 0.61 -0.35 14.50
CA SER A 176 1.28 0.34 15.61
C SER A 176 1.71 1.77 15.28
N ILE A 177 2.16 2.05 14.04
CA ILE A 177 2.64 3.38 13.63
C ILE A 177 1.48 4.32 13.40
N PHE A 178 0.41 3.84 12.78
CA PHE A 178 -0.81 4.63 12.57
C PHE A 178 -1.51 4.92 13.90
N LYS A 179 -1.54 3.95 14.83
CA LYS A 179 -2.04 4.15 16.19
C LYS A 179 -1.25 5.25 16.93
N LEU A 180 0.08 5.19 16.86
CA LEU A 180 0.97 6.19 17.47
C LEU A 180 0.71 7.59 16.89
N THR A 181 0.51 7.70 15.58
CA THR A 181 0.20 8.96 14.91
C THR A 181 -1.16 9.54 15.33
N ALA A 182 -2.17 8.68 15.48
CA ALA A 182 -3.48 9.09 15.94
C ALA A 182 -3.42 9.62 17.38
N ALA A 183 -2.68 8.95 18.26
CA ALA A 183 -2.45 9.39 19.63
C ALA A 183 -1.74 10.75 19.69
N TYR A 184 -0.65 10.93 18.93
CA TYR A 184 0.04 12.22 18.79
C TYR A 184 -0.90 13.35 18.37
N LYS A 185 -1.79 13.11 17.40
CA LYS A 185 -2.74 14.14 16.93
C LYS A 185 -3.77 14.51 17.99
N ALA A 186 -4.25 13.54 18.76
CA ALA A 186 -5.28 13.75 19.79
C ALA A 186 -4.76 14.43 21.06
N ASP A 187 -3.46 14.36 21.31
CA ASP A 187 -2.82 14.94 22.50
C ASP A 187 -2.78 16.47 22.46
N PRO A 188 -3.35 17.20 23.43
CA PRO A 188 -3.32 18.66 23.44
C PRO A 188 -2.00 19.25 23.98
N TYR A 189 -1.06 18.44 24.47
CA TYR A 189 0.17 18.93 25.07
C TYR A 189 1.03 19.73 24.08
N GLU A 190 1.41 20.96 24.46
CA GLU A 190 2.04 21.92 23.54
C GLU A 190 3.43 21.49 23.04
N LYS A 191 4.21 20.79 23.89
CA LYS A 191 5.58 20.36 23.57
C LYS A 191 5.66 18.92 23.08
N LYS A 192 4.54 18.30 22.71
CA LYS A 192 4.53 16.92 22.21
C LYS A 192 5.41 16.78 20.96
N VAL A 193 6.07 15.65 20.81
CA VAL A 193 7.00 15.40 19.69
C VAL A 193 6.62 14.12 18.95
N ASN A 194 6.56 14.17 17.62
CA ASN A 194 6.33 12.98 16.80
C ASN A 194 7.62 12.43 16.22
N LEU A 195 8.14 11.36 16.83
CA LEU A 195 9.29 10.60 16.36
C LEU A 195 8.89 9.22 15.79
N GLY A 196 7.60 9.00 15.58
CA GLY A 196 7.06 7.73 15.12
C GLY A 196 7.09 7.59 13.60
N VAL A 197 6.55 8.59 12.89
CA VAL A 197 6.31 8.49 11.45
C VAL A 197 7.59 8.71 10.64
N GLY A 198 7.80 7.85 9.65
CA GLY A 198 8.85 7.97 8.65
C GLY A 198 8.50 8.95 7.52
N ALA A 199 8.28 10.22 7.85
CA ALA A 199 8.04 11.25 6.86
C ALA A 199 8.84 12.52 7.22
N TYR A 200 9.47 13.11 6.21
CA TYR A 200 10.25 14.33 6.38
C TYR A 200 9.37 15.52 6.79
N ARG A 201 9.92 16.33 7.69
CA ARG A 201 9.34 17.61 8.14
C ARG A 201 10.39 18.70 8.02
N ASP A 202 9.92 19.93 7.81
CA ASP A 202 10.75 21.12 7.92
C ASP A 202 11.05 21.45 9.40
N ASP A 203 11.75 22.56 9.63
CA ASP A 203 12.14 22.98 10.97
C ASP A 203 10.94 23.40 11.87
N ASN A 204 9.77 23.59 11.26
CA ASN A 204 8.50 23.97 11.92
C ASN A 204 7.53 22.79 12.09
N ASP A 205 8.03 21.55 11.96
CA ASP A 205 7.24 20.30 12.01
C ASP A 205 6.13 20.23 10.94
N LYS A 206 6.27 20.95 9.82
CA LYS A 206 5.32 20.91 8.69
C LYS A 206 5.80 19.93 7.62
N PRO A 207 4.87 19.28 6.89
CA PRO A 207 5.22 18.56 5.67
C PRO A 207 5.95 19.50 4.70
N TRP A 208 7.13 19.11 4.26
CA TRP A 208 7.90 19.89 3.29
C TRP A 208 7.66 19.35 1.89
N VAL A 209 6.95 20.13 1.07
CA VAL A 209 6.83 19.85 -0.36
C VAL A 209 8.07 20.41 -1.04
N LEU A 210 8.83 19.54 -1.71
CA LEU A 210 10.08 19.92 -2.34
C LEU A 210 9.84 21.07 -3.34
N PRO A 211 10.65 22.15 -3.31
CA PRO A 211 10.60 23.23 -4.29
C PRO A 211 10.54 22.73 -5.73
N VAL A 212 11.39 21.75 -6.10
CA VAL A 212 11.40 21.20 -7.47
C VAL A 212 10.09 20.47 -7.81
N VAL A 213 9.44 19.83 -6.85
CA VAL A 213 8.17 19.12 -7.04
C VAL A 213 7.03 20.10 -7.25
N ASN A 214 7.00 21.21 -6.52
CA ASN A 214 6.05 22.30 -6.76
C ASN A 214 6.25 22.88 -8.17
N LYS A 215 7.50 23.16 -8.56
CA LYS A 215 7.84 23.66 -9.90
C LYS A 215 7.41 22.71 -11.00
N ALA A 216 7.76 21.42 -10.90
CA ALA A 216 7.34 20.39 -11.85
C ALA A 216 5.81 20.25 -11.92
N SER A 217 5.12 20.35 -10.78
CA SER A 217 3.65 20.35 -10.73
C SER A 217 3.04 21.52 -11.47
N HIS A 218 3.58 22.74 -11.29
CA HIS A 218 3.11 23.92 -12.01
C HIS A 218 3.33 23.82 -13.53
N ILE A 219 4.49 23.30 -13.96
CA ILE A 219 4.78 23.04 -15.37
C ILE A 219 3.72 22.11 -15.97
N LEU A 220 3.43 20.98 -15.30
CA LEU A 220 2.42 20.02 -15.77
C LEU A 220 1.02 20.62 -15.81
N LEU A 221 0.61 21.34 -14.76
CA LEU A 221 -0.74 21.93 -14.69
C LEU A 221 -0.97 23.06 -15.69
N SER A 222 0.11 23.66 -16.22
CA SER A 222 0.05 24.71 -17.23
C SER A 222 0.13 24.15 -18.67
N ASP A 223 0.33 22.84 -18.84
CA ASP A 223 0.35 22.19 -20.14
C ASP A 223 -1.09 21.88 -20.60
N GLU A 224 -1.59 22.66 -21.55
CA GLU A 224 -2.94 22.48 -22.13
C GLU A 224 -3.10 21.17 -22.90
N THR A 225 -2.00 20.47 -23.22
CA THR A 225 -2.03 19.17 -23.91
C THR A 225 -2.11 17.98 -22.94
N LEU A 226 -2.03 18.23 -21.63
CA LEU A 226 -2.08 17.20 -20.61
C LEU A 226 -3.44 16.49 -20.57
N ASP A 227 -3.48 15.23 -20.98
CA ASP A 227 -4.67 14.37 -20.86
C ASP A 227 -4.72 13.59 -19.53
N HIS A 228 -5.82 12.86 -19.31
CA HIS A 228 -5.97 11.93 -18.18
C HIS A 228 -6.23 10.49 -18.65
N GLU A 229 -5.69 10.12 -19.81
CA GLU A 229 -5.89 8.80 -20.39
C GLU A 229 -5.13 7.71 -19.63
N TYR A 230 -5.53 6.46 -19.85
CA TYR A 230 -4.84 5.31 -19.26
C TYR A 230 -3.40 5.20 -19.75
N LEU A 231 -2.49 4.93 -18.82
CA LEU A 231 -1.11 4.55 -19.17
C LEU A 231 -1.04 3.13 -19.75
N PRO A 232 0.05 2.79 -20.44
CA PRO A 232 0.43 1.41 -20.66
C PRO A 232 0.42 0.62 -19.34
N ILE A 233 0.17 -0.69 -19.41
CA ILE A 233 0.08 -1.56 -18.22
C ILE A 233 1.33 -1.47 -17.35
N THR A 234 2.51 -1.39 -17.97
CA THR A 234 3.79 -1.27 -17.24
C THR A 234 4.09 0.16 -16.75
N GLY A 235 3.20 1.11 -17.02
CA GLY A 235 3.28 2.52 -16.65
C GLY A 235 3.92 3.42 -17.71
N LEU A 236 4.26 4.63 -17.28
CA LEU A 236 4.83 5.66 -18.13
C LEU A 236 6.28 5.31 -18.51
N VAL A 237 6.57 5.20 -19.81
CA VAL A 237 7.88 4.72 -20.31
C VAL A 237 9.01 5.69 -19.94
N SER A 238 8.78 7.00 -20.04
CA SER A 238 9.77 8.03 -19.67
C SER A 238 10.11 8.00 -18.18
N PHE A 239 9.12 7.69 -17.32
CA PHE A 239 9.34 7.48 -15.89
C PHE A 239 10.12 6.19 -15.62
N THR A 240 9.63 5.05 -16.11
CA THR A 240 10.23 3.73 -15.80
C THR A 240 11.67 3.60 -16.31
N SER A 241 11.98 4.22 -17.46
CA SER A 241 13.34 4.26 -17.99
C SER A 241 14.27 5.16 -17.17
N ALA A 242 13.79 6.32 -16.74
CA ALA A 242 14.57 7.23 -15.89
C ALA A 242 14.79 6.65 -14.48
N ALA A 243 13.76 6.03 -13.90
CA ALA A 243 13.84 5.30 -12.64
C ALA A 243 14.91 4.19 -12.68
N ALA A 244 14.95 3.41 -13.78
CA ALA A 244 15.96 2.38 -13.99
C ALA A 244 17.38 2.96 -14.06
N LYS A 245 17.58 4.06 -14.81
CA LYS A 245 18.88 4.74 -14.89
C LYS A 245 19.32 5.27 -13.53
N LEU A 246 18.40 5.80 -12.72
CA LEU A 246 18.69 6.32 -11.40
C LEU A 246 19.22 5.23 -10.45
N ILE A 247 18.56 4.07 -10.40
CA ILE A 247 18.92 3.00 -9.46
C ILE A 247 20.08 2.13 -9.97
N LEU A 248 20.10 1.79 -11.26
CA LEU A 248 21.12 0.91 -11.85
C LEU A 248 22.37 1.65 -12.33
N GLY A 249 22.28 2.97 -12.50
CA GLY A 249 23.29 3.79 -13.16
C GLY A 249 23.08 3.87 -14.68
N PRO A 250 23.37 5.01 -15.32
CA PRO A 250 23.14 5.21 -16.76
C PRO A 250 24.00 4.31 -17.66
N THR A 251 25.14 3.85 -17.16
CA THR A 251 26.08 2.96 -17.86
C THR A 251 25.93 1.49 -17.43
N SER A 252 24.83 1.14 -16.76
CA SER A 252 24.61 -0.23 -16.27
C SER A 252 24.66 -1.26 -17.41
N PRO A 253 25.39 -2.38 -17.25
CA PRO A 253 25.38 -3.45 -18.24
C PRO A 253 23.97 -4.04 -18.41
N ALA A 254 23.16 -4.07 -17.35
CA ALA A 254 21.78 -4.55 -17.44
C ALA A 254 20.90 -3.69 -18.37
N ILE A 255 21.18 -2.40 -18.49
CA ILE A 255 20.47 -1.49 -19.41
C ILE A 255 21.03 -1.65 -20.82
N GLN A 256 22.36 -1.67 -20.98
CA GLN A 256 23.03 -1.81 -22.29
C GLN A 256 22.67 -3.14 -22.98
N ASP A 257 22.60 -4.22 -22.21
CA ASP A 257 22.23 -5.55 -22.70
C ASP A 257 20.71 -5.75 -22.88
N GLU A 258 19.90 -4.71 -22.64
CA GLU A 258 18.42 -4.76 -22.68
C GLU A 258 17.82 -5.81 -21.74
N ARG A 259 18.50 -6.11 -20.62
CA ARG A 259 18.05 -7.08 -19.61
C ARG A 259 17.13 -6.46 -18.57
N ALA A 260 17.26 -5.16 -18.28
CA ALA A 260 16.47 -4.50 -17.24
C ALA A 260 14.98 -4.37 -17.61
N VAL A 261 14.12 -5.04 -16.85
CA VAL A 261 12.66 -4.91 -16.97
C VAL A 261 12.15 -3.99 -15.86
N SER A 262 11.57 -2.86 -16.24
CA SER A 262 11.02 -1.87 -15.31
C SER A 262 9.51 -1.75 -15.44
N VAL A 263 8.82 -1.77 -14.31
CA VAL A 263 7.36 -1.61 -14.23
C VAL A 263 7.06 -0.56 -13.16
N GLN A 264 6.27 0.45 -13.49
CA GLN A 264 5.80 1.42 -12.51
C GLN A 264 4.81 0.75 -11.56
N THR A 265 4.93 1.04 -10.26
CA THR A 265 4.15 0.41 -9.20
C THR A 265 3.55 1.45 -8.24
N ILE A 266 2.63 1.00 -7.39
CA ILE A 266 2.08 1.79 -6.28
C ILE A 266 3.14 1.92 -5.18
N SER A 267 4.13 2.77 -5.43
CA SER A 267 5.28 3.01 -4.56
C SER A 267 6.12 1.74 -4.31
N GLY A 268 6.97 1.79 -3.28
CA GLY A 268 7.79 0.66 -2.85
C GLY A 268 6.97 -0.50 -2.30
N THR A 269 5.82 -0.23 -1.66
CA THR A 269 4.92 -1.29 -1.17
C THR A 269 4.34 -2.10 -2.33
N GLY A 270 3.87 -1.43 -3.39
CA GLY A 270 3.41 -2.10 -4.59
C GLY A 270 4.54 -2.84 -5.33
N ALA A 271 5.76 -2.28 -5.34
CA ALA A 271 6.92 -2.96 -5.91
C ALA A 271 7.28 -4.24 -5.14
N ASN A 272 7.30 -4.18 -3.80
CA ASN A 272 7.52 -5.36 -2.95
C ASN A 272 6.45 -6.42 -3.19
N HIS A 273 5.17 -6.04 -3.23
CA HIS A 273 4.08 -6.98 -3.48
C HIS A 273 4.16 -7.61 -4.87
N LEU A 274 4.34 -6.82 -5.92
CA LEU A 274 4.45 -7.33 -7.30
C LEU A 274 5.69 -8.22 -7.46
N GLY A 275 6.82 -7.83 -6.86
CA GLY A 275 8.04 -8.65 -6.85
C GLY A 275 7.83 -9.98 -6.12
N ALA A 276 7.19 -9.96 -4.95
CA ALA A 276 6.87 -11.15 -4.18
C ALA A 276 5.88 -12.07 -4.93
N LEU A 277 4.84 -11.50 -5.55
CA LEU A 277 3.88 -12.22 -6.38
C LEU A 277 4.54 -12.84 -7.62
N PHE A 278 5.46 -12.13 -8.26
CA PHE A 278 6.24 -12.65 -9.37
C PHE A 278 7.07 -13.86 -8.93
N LEU A 279 7.78 -13.77 -7.80
CA LEU A 279 8.55 -14.90 -7.26
C LEU A 279 7.67 -16.07 -6.85
N SER A 280 6.49 -15.84 -6.24
CA SER A 280 5.60 -16.91 -5.83
C SER A 280 5.07 -17.73 -7.01
N LYS A 281 4.87 -17.10 -8.17
CA LYS A 281 4.40 -17.76 -9.39
C LYS A 281 5.51 -18.43 -10.21
N PHE A 282 6.69 -17.81 -10.29
CA PHE A 282 7.68 -18.17 -11.32
C PHE A 282 9.04 -18.61 -10.77
N TYR A 283 9.39 -18.27 -9.52
CA TYR A 283 10.65 -18.73 -8.94
C TYR A 283 10.61 -20.24 -8.72
N LYS A 284 11.70 -20.93 -9.08
CA LYS A 284 11.83 -22.37 -8.87
C LYS A 284 12.40 -22.62 -7.47
N TRP A 285 11.48 -22.74 -6.51
CA TRP A 285 11.77 -22.96 -5.09
C TRP A 285 12.28 -24.38 -4.83
N ASN A 286 13.30 -24.49 -3.98
CA ASN A 286 13.80 -25.75 -3.46
C ASN A 286 13.07 -26.10 -2.15
N GLY A 287 11.76 -26.37 -2.26
CA GLY A 287 10.88 -26.65 -1.11
C GLY A 287 9.85 -25.54 -0.88
N THR A 288 9.47 -25.33 0.39
CA THR A 288 8.51 -24.29 0.77
C THR A 288 9.01 -22.90 0.35
N PRO A 289 8.23 -22.10 -0.40
CA PRO A 289 8.60 -20.74 -0.76
C PRO A 289 8.95 -19.93 0.48
N THR A 290 10.21 -19.46 0.57
CA THR A 290 10.75 -18.83 1.78
C THR A 290 11.57 -17.59 1.42
N ILE A 291 11.29 -16.47 2.07
CA ILE A 291 12.08 -15.24 1.98
C ILE A 291 12.83 -15.03 3.29
N TRP A 292 14.12 -14.72 3.21
CA TRP A 292 14.92 -14.36 4.37
C TRP A 292 14.88 -12.84 4.57
N LEU A 293 14.39 -12.39 5.72
CA LEU A 293 14.26 -10.99 6.12
C LEU A 293 15.26 -10.67 7.24
N SER A 294 15.80 -9.45 7.28
CA SER A 294 16.67 -9.05 8.40
C SER A 294 15.88 -9.05 9.70
N ASN A 295 16.54 -9.43 10.80
CA ASN A 295 16.00 -9.26 12.15
C ASN A 295 16.68 -8.06 12.84
N PRO A 296 15.96 -6.94 13.06
CA PRO A 296 14.59 -6.66 12.61
C PRO A 296 14.55 -6.15 11.14
N THR A 297 13.34 -5.95 10.62
CA THR A 297 13.08 -5.33 9.29
C THR A 297 11.84 -4.41 9.35
N TRP A 298 11.53 -3.70 8.26
CA TRP A 298 10.25 -3.00 8.11
C TRP A 298 9.08 -3.99 8.28
N ALA A 299 8.25 -3.74 9.29
CA ALA A 299 7.22 -4.67 9.75
C ALA A 299 6.30 -5.21 8.64
N ASN A 300 5.99 -4.39 7.64
CA ASN A 300 5.07 -4.77 6.57
C ASN A 300 5.67 -5.82 5.60
N HIS A 301 6.99 -6.06 5.59
CA HIS A 301 7.57 -7.15 4.80
C HIS A 301 6.91 -8.49 5.13
N HIS A 302 6.73 -8.81 6.42
CA HIS A 302 6.11 -10.07 6.82
C HIS A 302 4.69 -10.23 6.25
N ALA A 303 3.88 -9.16 6.27
CA ALA A 303 2.52 -9.19 5.74
C ALA A 303 2.51 -9.35 4.22
N ILE A 304 3.34 -8.58 3.50
CA ILE A 304 3.43 -8.63 2.03
C ILE A 304 3.76 -10.05 1.55
N PHE A 305 4.79 -10.68 2.12
CA PHE A 305 5.21 -12.01 1.67
C PHE A 305 4.20 -13.11 2.06
N LYS A 306 3.63 -13.05 3.27
CA LYS A 306 2.58 -13.99 3.70
C LYS A 306 1.35 -13.92 2.79
N ASN A 307 0.94 -12.71 2.37
CA ASN A 307 -0.21 -12.50 1.50
C ASN A 307 -0.08 -13.19 0.13
N VAL A 308 1.14 -13.43 -0.35
CA VAL A 308 1.39 -14.13 -1.62
C VAL A 308 1.88 -15.57 -1.44
N GLY A 309 1.77 -16.11 -0.21
CA GLY A 309 2.12 -17.51 0.10
C GLY A 309 3.62 -17.79 0.25
N ILE A 310 4.45 -16.76 0.45
CA ILE A 310 5.89 -16.91 0.73
C ILE A 310 6.12 -16.78 2.24
N GLN A 311 6.76 -17.78 2.84
CA GLN A 311 7.03 -17.81 4.27
C GLN A 311 8.20 -16.90 4.64
N PRO A 312 8.01 -15.93 5.56
CA PRO A 312 9.13 -15.18 6.09
C PRO A 312 9.97 -16.03 7.05
N ALA A 313 11.26 -16.11 6.79
CA ALA A 313 12.31 -16.51 7.72
C ALA A 313 13.17 -15.29 8.07
N GLU A 314 13.96 -15.37 9.13
CA GLU A 314 14.77 -14.26 9.62
C GLU A 314 16.26 -14.59 9.59
N TYR A 315 17.09 -13.60 9.29
CA TYR A 315 18.55 -13.67 9.46
C TYR A 315 19.04 -12.61 10.45
N PRO A 316 20.08 -12.91 11.27
CA PRO A 316 20.66 -11.94 12.19
C PRO A 316 21.17 -10.71 11.42
N TYR A 317 20.87 -9.53 11.95
CA TYR A 317 21.26 -8.27 11.31
C TYR A 317 21.68 -7.21 12.33
N TYR A 318 20.87 -6.96 13.36
CA TYR A 318 21.17 -5.97 14.38
C TYR A 318 21.59 -6.66 15.68
N ASP A 319 22.70 -6.23 16.27
CA ASP A 319 23.14 -6.68 17.59
C ASP A 319 22.84 -5.59 18.64
N PRO A 320 21.88 -5.81 19.56
CA PRO A 320 21.56 -4.86 20.63
C PRO A 320 22.71 -4.55 21.58
N LYS A 321 23.74 -5.42 21.68
CA LYS A 321 24.90 -5.19 22.55
C LYS A 321 25.85 -4.14 21.97
N THR A 322 26.02 -4.16 20.65
CA THR A 322 26.90 -3.22 19.93
C THR A 322 26.12 -2.07 19.30
N ILE A 323 24.79 -2.16 19.26
CA ILE A 323 23.88 -1.21 18.58
C ILE A 323 24.28 -1.04 17.09
N GLY A 324 24.82 -2.10 16.51
CA GLY A 324 25.42 -2.14 15.17
C GLY A 324 25.04 -3.38 14.39
N LEU A 325 25.78 -3.64 13.30
CA LEU A 325 25.53 -4.75 12.40
C LEU A 325 26.10 -6.04 12.99
N ASP A 326 25.27 -7.06 13.20
CA ASP A 326 25.70 -8.44 13.42
C ASP A 326 26.16 -9.05 12.09
N PHE A 327 27.32 -8.58 11.61
CA PHE A 327 27.84 -9.02 10.32
C PHE A 327 28.22 -10.51 10.32
N SER A 328 28.72 -11.03 11.44
CA SER A 328 29.05 -12.45 11.58
C SER A 328 27.80 -13.32 11.48
N GLY A 329 26.72 -12.96 12.18
CA GLY A 329 25.45 -13.67 12.10
C GLY A 329 24.81 -13.55 10.71
N PHE A 330 24.88 -12.39 10.08
CA PHE A 330 24.38 -12.18 8.71
C PHE A 330 25.11 -13.09 7.70
N ILE A 331 26.44 -13.10 7.72
CA ILE A 331 27.25 -13.95 6.84
C ILE A 331 27.00 -15.44 7.12
N GLY A 332 26.90 -15.83 8.39
CA GLY A 332 26.56 -17.20 8.78
C GLY A 332 25.20 -17.64 8.24
N ALA A 333 24.19 -16.77 8.25
CA ALA A 333 22.88 -17.07 7.68
C ALA A 333 22.93 -17.28 6.16
N LEU A 334 23.67 -16.44 5.43
CA LEU A 334 23.88 -16.60 3.98
C LEU A 334 24.57 -17.94 3.65
N GLN A 335 25.61 -18.31 4.40
CA GLN A 335 26.36 -19.54 4.15
C GLN A 335 25.51 -20.80 4.43
N ASN A 336 24.73 -20.77 5.51
CA ASN A 336 23.94 -21.91 5.98
C ASN A 336 22.59 -22.06 5.26
N ALA A 337 22.07 -20.99 4.65
CA ALA A 337 20.82 -21.07 3.90
C ALA A 337 20.94 -22.06 2.71
N PRO A 338 19.85 -22.75 2.35
CA PRO A 338 19.83 -23.60 1.16
C PRO A 338 20.23 -22.83 -0.10
N GLU A 339 20.95 -23.48 -1.02
CA GLU A 339 21.24 -22.88 -2.34
C GLU A 339 19.96 -22.34 -2.98
N ARG A 340 20.07 -21.20 -3.67
CA ARG A 340 18.93 -20.52 -4.31
C ARG A 340 17.86 -20.01 -3.32
N SER A 341 18.24 -19.76 -2.07
CA SER A 341 17.41 -18.94 -1.16
C SER A 341 17.27 -17.50 -1.67
N VAL A 342 16.13 -16.87 -1.35
CA VAL A 342 15.87 -15.45 -1.65
C VAL A 342 16.07 -14.63 -0.38
N PHE A 343 16.87 -13.57 -0.47
CA PHE A 343 17.15 -12.65 0.64
C PHE A 343 16.61 -11.27 0.33
N LEU A 344 15.80 -10.71 1.23
CA LEU A 344 15.44 -9.30 1.18
C LEU A 344 16.56 -8.46 1.80
N LEU A 345 17.06 -7.51 1.03
CA LEU A 345 18.16 -6.63 1.38
C LEU A 345 17.70 -5.17 1.29
N HIS A 346 17.93 -4.38 2.33
CA HIS A 346 17.71 -2.93 2.26
C HIS A 346 18.92 -2.33 1.54
N ALA A 347 18.70 -1.58 0.46
CA ALA A 347 19.78 -1.04 -0.37
C ALA A 347 20.69 -0.08 0.43
N CYS A 348 20.06 0.76 1.26
CA CYS A 348 20.65 1.71 2.19
C CYS A 348 19.58 2.19 3.20
N ALA A 349 20.00 2.88 4.25
CA ALA A 349 19.20 3.38 5.37
C ALA A 349 18.23 2.32 5.89
N HIS A 350 18.77 1.20 6.38
CA HIS A 350 17.99 0.09 6.89
C HIS A 350 16.86 0.54 7.80
N ASN A 351 15.63 0.14 7.47
CA ASN A 351 14.47 0.37 8.29
C ASN A 351 14.17 -0.90 9.10
N PRO A 352 14.29 -0.88 10.43
CA PRO A 352 14.18 0.31 11.27
C PRO A 352 15.47 0.82 11.95
N THR A 353 16.62 0.18 11.72
CA THR A 353 17.80 0.35 12.60
C THR A 353 18.68 1.56 12.26
N GLY A 354 18.69 1.97 10.99
CA GLY A 354 19.67 2.93 10.46
C GLY A 354 21.09 2.35 10.34
N VAL A 355 21.28 1.04 10.49
CA VAL A 355 22.59 0.39 10.37
C VAL A 355 22.71 -0.22 8.97
N ASP A 356 23.73 0.18 8.22
CA ASP A 356 24.00 -0.37 6.88
C ASP A 356 25.36 -1.10 6.84
N PRO A 357 25.52 -2.15 6.00
CA PRO A 357 26.82 -2.74 5.75
C PRO A 357 27.76 -1.76 5.04
N THR A 358 29.05 -1.85 5.34
CA THR A 358 30.10 -1.16 4.57
C THR A 358 30.23 -1.74 3.16
N GLN A 359 30.96 -1.05 2.27
CA GLN A 359 31.20 -1.57 0.91
C GLN A 359 31.95 -2.91 0.92
N GLU A 360 32.91 -3.09 1.83
CA GLU A 360 33.67 -4.33 2.01
C GLU A 360 32.76 -5.47 2.49
N GLN A 361 31.83 -5.17 3.39
CA GLN A 361 30.83 -6.12 3.86
C GLN A 361 29.87 -6.50 2.72
N TRP A 362 29.40 -5.53 1.93
CA TRP A 362 28.57 -5.79 0.75
C TRP A 362 29.28 -6.64 -0.31
N LYS A 363 30.58 -6.44 -0.56
CA LYS A 363 31.38 -7.31 -1.45
C LYS A 363 31.35 -8.76 -0.96
N SER A 364 31.55 -8.98 0.34
CA SER A 364 31.51 -10.30 0.95
C SER A 364 30.13 -10.95 0.85
N VAL A 365 29.05 -10.17 1.04
CA VAL A 365 27.67 -10.64 0.83
C VAL A 365 27.46 -11.07 -0.63
N ALA A 366 27.90 -10.26 -1.60
CA ALA A 366 27.78 -10.58 -3.02
C ALA A 366 28.52 -11.88 -3.38
N ASP A 367 29.73 -12.07 -2.86
CA ASP A 367 30.54 -13.28 -3.08
C ASP A 367 29.80 -14.55 -2.65
N ILE A 368 29.20 -14.53 -1.45
CA ILE A 368 28.45 -15.67 -0.92
C ILE A 368 27.16 -15.88 -1.70
N MET A 369 26.44 -14.81 -2.05
CA MET A 369 25.20 -14.93 -2.83
C MET A 369 25.46 -15.55 -4.20
N ILE A 370 26.59 -15.25 -4.84
CA ILE A 370 27.01 -15.91 -6.10
C ILE A 370 27.33 -17.38 -5.84
N ALA A 371 28.17 -17.68 -4.86
CA ALA A 371 28.59 -19.05 -4.54
C ALA A 371 27.40 -19.96 -4.23
N LYS A 372 26.41 -19.44 -3.50
CA LYS A 372 25.19 -20.14 -3.10
C LYS A 372 24.04 -19.99 -4.10
N LYS A 373 24.24 -19.27 -5.20
CA LYS A 373 23.25 -18.96 -6.24
C LYS A 373 21.98 -18.32 -5.66
N HIS A 374 22.12 -17.55 -4.59
CA HIS A 374 21.02 -16.84 -3.96
C HIS A 374 20.45 -15.77 -4.88
N TYR A 375 19.23 -15.35 -4.57
CA TYR A 375 18.54 -14.28 -5.28
C TYR A 375 18.39 -13.06 -4.37
N ALA A 376 18.83 -11.89 -4.83
CA ALA A 376 18.73 -10.64 -4.09
C ALA A 376 17.40 -9.92 -4.38
N PHE A 377 16.63 -9.68 -3.33
CA PHE A 377 15.41 -8.88 -3.37
C PHE A 377 15.71 -7.55 -2.70
N PHE A 378 16.10 -6.54 -3.46
CA PHE A 378 16.42 -5.24 -2.89
C PHE A 378 15.17 -4.40 -2.62
N ASP A 379 15.05 -3.83 -1.43
CA ASP A 379 14.15 -2.69 -1.14
C ASP A 379 14.97 -1.41 -1.05
N CYS A 380 14.65 -0.42 -1.90
CA CYS A 380 15.29 0.87 -1.98
C CYS A 380 14.26 2.00 -1.86
N ALA A 381 14.04 2.47 -0.63
CA ALA A 381 13.09 3.53 -0.33
C ALA A 381 13.71 4.90 0.01
N TYR A 382 15.03 4.94 0.19
CA TYR A 382 15.75 6.10 0.75
C TYR A 382 16.94 6.58 -0.10
N GLN A 383 17.02 6.21 -1.39
CA GLN A 383 18.11 6.64 -2.27
C GLN A 383 18.29 8.16 -2.27
N GLY A 384 19.51 8.62 -1.95
CA GLY A 384 19.88 10.03 -1.77
C GLY A 384 19.54 10.58 -0.39
N PHE A 385 18.51 10.05 0.26
CA PHE A 385 18.03 10.50 1.56
C PHE A 385 18.88 9.95 2.73
N ALA A 386 19.74 8.97 2.47
CA ALA A 386 20.62 8.38 3.47
C ALA A 386 21.90 9.21 3.63
N SER A 387 22.61 9.44 2.52
CA SER A 387 23.91 10.14 2.53
C SER A 387 23.90 11.55 1.93
N GLY A 388 22.80 11.96 1.29
CA GLY A 388 22.75 13.15 0.43
C GLY A 388 23.25 12.90 -0.99
N ASP A 389 23.62 11.65 -1.32
CA ASP A 389 24.20 11.25 -2.61
C ASP A 389 23.45 10.04 -3.19
N LEU A 390 22.87 10.23 -4.37
CA LEU A 390 22.06 9.23 -5.07
C LEU A 390 22.87 8.01 -5.53
N ASP A 391 24.14 8.20 -5.89
CA ASP A 391 25.01 7.15 -6.41
C ASP A 391 25.60 6.32 -5.28
N LYS A 392 26.03 6.97 -4.19
CA LYS A 392 26.49 6.30 -2.97
C LYS A 392 25.39 5.41 -2.39
N ASP A 393 24.16 5.91 -2.36
CA ASP A 393 23.02 5.19 -1.78
C ASP A 393 22.50 4.04 -2.67
N ALA A 394 22.88 4.01 -3.95
CA ALA A 394 22.57 2.92 -4.89
C ALA A 394 23.74 1.93 -5.08
N TRP A 395 24.88 2.16 -4.43
CA TRP A 395 26.11 1.43 -4.69
C TRP A 395 25.97 -0.09 -4.52
N SER A 396 25.28 -0.54 -3.46
CA SER A 396 25.07 -1.98 -3.19
C SER A 396 24.33 -2.67 -4.35
N VAL A 397 23.26 -2.05 -4.85
CA VAL A 397 22.48 -2.54 -6.00
C VAL A 397 23.35 -2.60 -7.25
N ARG A 398 24.08 -1.52 -7.56
CA ARG A 398 24.93 -1.43 -8.75
C ARG A 398 26.05 -2.46 -8.72
N HIS A 399 26.70 -2.62 -7.57
CA HIS A 399 27.72 -3.64 -7.37
C HIS A 399 27.17 -5.04 -7.63
N PHE A 400 25.96 -5.35 -7.14
CA PHE A 400 25.35 -6.66 -7.38
C PHE A 400 25.03 -6.90 -8.86
N VAL A 401 24.57 -5.88 -9.57
CA VAL A 401 24.35 -5.95 -11.03
C VAL A 401 25.67 -6.21 -11.77
N GLU A 402 26.73 -5.47 -11.45
CA GLU A 402 28.06 -5.62 -12.06
C GLU A 402 28.66 -7.01 -11.82
N ARG A 403 28.44 -7.56 -10.63
CA ARG A 403 28.90 -8.89 -10.23
C ARG A 403 28.04 -10.03 -10.80
N GLY A 404 26.93 -9.71 -11.47
CA GLY A 404 26.03 -10.71 -12.05
C GLY A 404 25.19 -11.46 -11.02
N VAL A 405 24.94 -10.88 -9.83
CA VAL A 405 24.05 -11.47 -8.83
C VAL A 405 22.60 -11.43 -9.36
N PRO A 406 21.86 -12.56 -9.41
CA PRO A 406 20.45 -12.54 -9.79
C PRO A 406 19.63 -11.69 -8.81
N LEU A 407 18.92 -10.68 -9.33
CA LEU A 407 18.25 -9.71 -8.47
C LEU A 407 16.99 -9.07 -9.04
N LEU A 408 16.19 -8.52 -8.13
CA LEU A 408 15.21 -7.48 -8.40
C LEU A 408 15.38 -6.31 -7.42
N VAL A 409 14.81 -5.15 -7.77
CA VAL A 409 14.84 -3.94 -6.95
C VAL A 409 13.46 -3.31 -6.87
N CYS A 410 13.00 -3.07 -5.66
CA CYS A 410 11.79 -2.32 -5.34
C CYS A 410 12.18 -0.89 -5.01
N GLN A 411 11.89 0.04 -5.91
CA GLN A 411 12.24 1.46 -5.78
C GLN A 411 11.02 2.29 -5.37
N SER A 412 11.19 3.17 -4.38
CA SER A 412 10.15 4.10 -3.93
C SER A 412 10.57 5.55 -4.08
N PHE A 413 9.65 6.40 -4.56
CA PHE A 413 9.83 7.85 -4.62
C PHE A 413 9.12 8.61 -3.47
N ALA A 414 8.59 7.88 -2.49
CA ALA A 414 7.81 8.50 -1.41
C ALA A 414 8.63 9.46 -0.53
N LYS A 415 9.92 9.19 -0.31
CA LYS A 415 10.77 9.95 0.63
C LYS A 415 11.65 10.95 -0.10
N ASN A 416 12.47 10.45 -1.03
CA ASN A 416 13.43 11.28 -1.78
C ASN A 416 12.75 12.34 -2.68
N ALA A 417 11.53 12.12 -3.16
CA ALA A 417 10.74 13.15 -3.85
C ALA A 417 9.64 13.76 -2.96
N GLY A 418 9.51 13.36 -1.69
CA GLY A 418 8.42 13.83 -0.82
C GLY A 418 7.00 13.44 -1.28
N LEU A 419 6.87 12.55 -2.26
CA LEU A 419 5.59 12.13 -2.88
C LEU A 419 4.95 10.95 -2.13
N TYR A 420 4.77 11.09 -0.81
CA TYR A 420 4.24 10.01 0.05
C TYR A 420 2.86 9.52 -0.40
N GLY A 421 1.94 10.46 -0.64
CA GLY A 421 0.54 10.22 -0.98
C GLY A 421 0.31 9.84 -2.44
N GLU A 422 1.19 10.27 -3.36
CA GLU A 422 1.06 10.00 -4.80
C GLU A 422 1.42 8.56 -5.18
N ARG A 423 1.99 7.81 -4.23
CA ARG A 423 2.32 6.38 -4.37
C ARG A 423 3.16 6.07 -5.62
N VAL A 424 4.22 6.83 -5.86
CA VAL A 424 5.12 6.64 -7.01
C VAL A 424 6.25 5.68 -6.67
N GLY A 425 6.48 4.68 -7.52
CA GLY A 425 7.54 3.67 -7.38
C GLY A 425 7.73 2.86 -8.65
N ALA A 426 8.75 1.99 -8.63
CA ALA A 426 9.04 1.07 -9.71
C ALA A 426 9.57 -0.27 -9.18
N LEU A 427 9.28 -1.35 -9.91
CA LEU A 427 9.92 -2.65 -9.77
C LEU A 427 10.88 -2.84 -10.95
N HIS A 428 12.11 -3.23 -10.65
CA HIS A 428 13.12 -3.60 -11.65
C HIS A 428 13.49 -5.07 -11.48
N VAL A 429 13.37 -5.88 -12.53
CA VAL A 429 13.81 -7.29 -12.54
C VAL A 429 14.92 -7.45 -13.55
N ILE A 430 16.04 -8.06 -13.15
CA ILE A 430 17.25 -8.18 -13.96
C ILE A 430 17.51 -9.65 -14.31
N PRO A 431 16.86 -10.21 -15.34
CA PRO A 431 17.17 -11.53 -15.86
C PRO A 431 18.54 -11.60 -16.54
N GLY A 432 18.99 -12.82 -16.80
CA GLY A 432 20.29 -13.09 -17.42
C GLY A 432 20.38 -12.78 -18.92
N THR A 433 19.26 -12.67 -19.64
CA THR A 433 19.24 -12.40 -21.10
C THR A 433 18.08 -11.49 -21.51
N LYS A 434 18.19 -10.89 -22.70
CA LYS A 434 17.16 -10.05 -23.31
C LYS A 434 15.85 -10.82 -23.56
N GLU A 435 15.94 -12.07 -24.04
CA GLU A 435 14.76 -12.92 -24.29
C GLU A 435 14.05 -13.28 -22.99
N ALA A 436 14.80 -13.47 -21.90
CA ALA A 436 14.22 -13.63 -20.58
C ALA A 436 13.56 -12.33 -20.09
N ALA A 437 14.12 -11.16 -20.39
CA ALA A 437 13.51 -9.86 -20.10
C ALA A 437 12.16 -9.67 -20.78
N GLU A 438 12.01 -10.09 -22.04
CA GLU A 438 10.73 -10.06 -22.75
C GLU A 438 9.66 -10.92 -22.06
N ARG A 439 10.02 -12.15 -21.65
CA ARG A 439 9.12 -13.04 -20.90
C ARG A 439 8.75 -12.49 -19.53
N VAL A 440 9.71 -11.91 -18.81
CA VAL A 440 9.46 -11.29 -17.50
C VAL A 440 8.51 -10.10 -17.66
N ARG A 441 8.75 -9.23 -18.65
CA ARG A 441 7.90 -8.06 -18.93
C ARG A 441 6.46 -8.46 -19.24
N SER A 442 6.26 -9.50 -20.05
CA SER A 442 4.91 -9.97 -20.37
C SER A 442 4.17 -10.51 -19.14
N GLN A 443 4.83 -11.30 -18.29
CA GLN A 443 4.23 -11.83 -17.07
C GLN A 443 3.94 -10.74 -16.03
N LEU A 444 4.86 -9.79 -15.84
CA LEU A 444 4.61 -8.65 -14.95
C LEU A 444 3.44 -7.79 -15.45
N SER A 445 3.26 -7.66 -16.78
CA SER A 445 2.10 -6.98 -17.34
C SER A 445 0.80 -7.70 -17.00
N VAL A 446 0.76 -9.04 -17.10
CA VAL A 446 -0.43 -9.83 -16.72
C VAL A 446 -0.74 -9.66 -15.23
N LEU A 447 0.27 -9.81 -14.36
CA LEU A 447 0.09 -9.66 -12.91
C LEU A 447 -0.40 -8.25 -12.54
N GLN A 448 0.20 -7.21 -13.11
CA GLN A 448 -0.21 -5.83 -12.86
C GLN A 448 -1.62 -5.54 -13.38
N ARG A 449 -1.99 -6.09 -14.55
CA ARG A 449 -3.31 -5.89 -15.16
C ARG A 449 -4.44 -6.41 -14.27
N SER A 450 -4.21 -7.54 -13.58
CA SER A 450 -5.17 -8.12 -12.64
C SER A 450 -5.20 -7.42 -11.28
N GLU A 451 -4.12 -6.72 -10.92
CA GLU A 451 -4.00 -6.07 -9.61
C GLU A 451 -4.58 -4.65 -9.62
N ILE A 452 -4.14 -3.81 -10.57
CA ILE A 452 -4.47 -2.38 -10.62
C ILE A 452 -4.85 -1.89 -12.02
N SER A 453 -4.98 -2.79 -13.00
CA SER A 453 -5.09 -2.46 -14.43
C SER A 453 -3.85 -1.77 -14.99
N ASN A 454 -3.62 -0.51 -14.62
CA ASN A 454 -2.47 0.32 -14.97
C ASN A 454 -2.22 1.31 -13.81
N PRO A 455 -0.99 1.82 -13.65
CA PRO A 455 -0.63 2.65 -12.51
C PRO A 455 -1.05 4.13 -12.69
N PRO A 456 -1.15 4.92 -11.58
CA PRO A 456 -1.58 6.31 -11.63
C PRO A 456 -0.60 7.22 -12.37
N THR A 457 -1.10 8.27 -13.03
CA THR A 457 -0.32 9.07 -13.97
C THR A 457 0.43 10.23 -13.32
N TYR A 458 -0.24 11.00 -12.44
CA TYR A 458 0.22 12.30 -11.98
C TYR A 458 1.62 12.28 -11.35
N GLY A 459 1.81 11.52 -10.27
CA GLY A 459 3.11 11.45 -9.61
C GLY A 459 4.22 10.89 -10.51
N ALA A 460 3.91 9.97 -11.43
CA ALA A 460 4.88 9.46 -12.38
C ALA A 460 5.28 10.51 -13.43
N ARG A 461 4.35 11.37 -13.87
CA ARG A 461 4.66 12.51 -14.76
C ARG A 461 5.53 13.54 -14.04
N VAL A 462 5.25 13.86 -12.77
CA VAL A 462 6.08 14.76 -11.96
C VAL A 462 7.52 14.24 -11.86
N VAL A 463 7.69 12.99 -11.44
CA VAL A 463 9.03 12.39 -11.31
C VAL A 463 9.68 12.21 -12.68
N SER A 464 8.94 11.83 -13.71
CA SER A 464 9.45 11.74 -15.08
C SER A 464 10.02 13.08 -15.55
N LEU A 465 9.32 14.18 -15.31
CA LEU A 465 9.76 15.51 -15.70
C LEU A 465 11.06 15.88 -14.97
N ILE A 466 11.09 15.68 -13.65
CA ILE A 466 12.28 15.97 -12.82
C ILE A 466 13.49 15.13 -13.26
N LEU A 467 13.32 13.84 -13.50
CA LEU A 467 14.44 12.94 -13.82
C LEU A 467 14.96 13.08 -15.26
N ASN A 468 14.17 13.62 -16.19
CA ASN A 468 14.56 13.74 -17.60
C ASN A 468 14.93 15.18 -18.01
N ASP A 469 14.65 16.18 -17.19
CA ASP A 469 15.13 17.55 -17.37
C ASP A 469 16.39 17.79 -16.51
N ALA A 470 17.50 18.17 -17.13
CA ALA A 470 18.78 18.30 -16.44
C ALA A 470 18.75 19.39 -15.35
N ALA A 471 18.05 20.50 -15.56
CA ALA A 471 17.99 21.59 -14.59
C ALA A 471 17.13 21.19 -13.38
N LEU A 472 15.95 20.60 -13.63
CA LEU A 472 15.10 20.07 -12.55
C LEU A 472 15.79 18.94 -11.80
N PHE A 473 16.57 18.09 -12.47
CA PHE A 473 17.31 17.03 -11.81
C PHE A 473 18.38 17.58 -10.85
N GLU A 474 19.10 18.64 -11.23
CA GLU A 474 20.05 19.32 -10.33
C GLU A 474 19.35 19.99 -9.15
N GLU A 475 18.22 20.66 -9.38
CA GLU A 475 17.39 21.24 -8.30
C GLU A 475 16.90 20.16 -7.32
N TRP A 476 16.49 19.00 -7.84
CA TRP A 476 16.08 17.87 -7.01
C TRP A 476 17.21 17.30 -6.16
N LYS A 477 18.42 17.20 -6.72
CA LYS A 477 19.60 16.80 -5.95
C LYS A 477 19.90 17.79 -4.82
N GLU A 478 19.67 19.08 -5.03
CA GLU A 478 19.83 20.07 -3.96
C GLU A 478 18.77 19.94 -2.87
N ASP A 479 17.51 19.69 -3.24
CA ASP A 479 16.46 19.38 -2.29
C ASP A 479 16.80 18.13 -1.45
N ILE A 480 17.36 17.09 -2.08
CA ILE A 480 17.85 15.88 -1.39
C ILE A 480 18.95 16.22 -0.38
N ARG A 481 19.97 16.98 -0.80
CA ARG A 481 21.07 17.39 0.09
C ARG A 481 20.57 18.21 1.26
N THR A 482 19.60 19.09 1.04
CA THR A 482 18.94 19.86 2.09
C THR A 482 18.29 18.94 3.13
N MET A 483 17.49 17.96 2.68
CA MET A 483 16.82 17.03 3.59
C MET A 483 17.81 16.14 4.37
N ALA A 484 18.77 15.55 3.67
CA ALA A 484 19.79 14.68 4.28
C ALA A 484 20.67 15.47 5.24
N GLY A 485 21.11 16.67 4.83
CA GLY A 485 21.93 17.57 5.63
C GLY A 485 21.25 17.97 6.94
N ARG A 486 19.94 18.28 6.91
CA ARG A 486 19.18 18.57 8.13
C ARG A 486 19.12 17.38 9.08
N ILE A 487 18.87 16.18 8.57
CA ILE A 487 18.84 14.96 9.39
C ILE A 487 20.21 14.70 10.03
N ILE A 488 21.29 14.85 9.26
CA ILE A 488 22.66 14.71 9.77
C ILE A 488 22.95 15.77 10.84
N ALA A 489 22.49 17.01 10.67
CA ALA A 489 22.61 18.05 11.68
C ALA A 489 21.86 17.70 12.97
N MET A 490 20.63 17.16 12.88
CA MET A 490 19.88 16.71 14.06
C MET A 490 20.55 15.52 14.76
N ARG A 491 21.19 14.60 14.03
CA ARG A 491 22.00 13.52 14.64
C ARG A 491 23.16 14.08 15.45
N LYS A 492 23.91 15.01 14.86
CA LYS A 492 25.06 15.66 15.52
C LYS A 492 24.63 16.44 16.76
N GLU A 493 23.57 17.23 16.66
CA GLU A 493 23.11 18.03 17.79
C GLU A 493 22.55 17.15 18.92
N LEU A 494 21.80 16.09 18.60
CA LEU A 494 21.32 15.16 19.62
C LEU A 494 22.50 14.47 20.33
N HIS A 495 23.50 14.01 19.58
CA HIS A 495 24.70 13.40 20.14
C HIS A 495 25.47 14.39 21.03
N ARG A 496 25.69 15.63 20.58
CA ARG A 496 26.33 16.70 21.37
C ARG A 496 25.59 16.97 22.67
N LEU A 497 24.26 17.12 22.61
CA LEU A 497 23.43 17.35 23.80
C LEU A 497 23.55 16.20 24.81
N LEU A 498 23.49 14.95 24.36
CA LEU A 498 23.58 13.78 25.24
C LEU A 498 24.97 13.59 25.83
N THR A 499 26.03 13.79 25.04
CA THR A 499 27.40 13.43 25.44
C THR A 499 28.15 14.57 26.13
N GLU A 500 28.04 15.80 25.62
CA GLU A 500 28.83 16.93 26.11
C GLU A 500 28.08 17.72 27.18
N GLU A 501 26.78 17.94 26.99
CA GLU A 501 25.98 18.84 27.83
C GLU A 501 25.29 18.11 28.99
N LEU A 502 24.41 17.16 28.67
CA LEU A 502 23.62 16.39 29.66
C LEU A 502 24.44 15.26 30.29
N LYS A 503 25.52 14.82 29.63
CA LYS A 503 26.37 13.69 30.04
C LYS A 503 25.55 12.46 30.39
N THR A 504 24.60 12.14 29.52
CA THR A 504 23.66 11.03 29.67
C THR A 504 24.42 9.71 29.78
N PRO A 505 24.10 8.84 30.77
CA PRO A 505 24.80 7.58 30.94
C PRO A 505 24.75 6.70 29.68
N GLY A 506 25.87 6.02 29.39
CA GLY A 506 26.00 5.12 28.23
C GLY A 506 26.79 5.71 27.07
N ASN A 507 26.94 4.92 26.00
CA ASN A 507 27.51 5.36 24.73
C ASN A 507 26.37 5.76 23.77
N TRP A 508 26.52 6.90 23.10
CA TRP A 508 25.55 7.46 22.16
C TRP A 508 26.09 7.63 20.73
N ASP A 509 27.32 7.18 20.44
CA ASP A 509 27.98 7.33 19.14
C ASP A 509 27.21 6.69 17.99
N HIS A 510 26.37 5.69 18.27
CA HIS A 510 25.49 5.09 17.28
C HIS A 510 24.54 6.09 16.63
N ILE A 511 24.15 7.18 17.31
CA ILE A 511 23.27 8.22 16.75
C ILE A 511 23.88 8.85 15.50
N VAL A 512 25.20 9.09 15.49
CA VAL A 512 25.91 9.69 14.36
C VAL A 512 26.44 8.66 13.36
N ASN A 513 26.66 7.41 13.81
CA ASN A 513 27.09 6.32 12.94
C ASN A 513 25.94 5.69 12.14
N GLN A 514 24.71 5.72 12.67
CA GLN A 514 23.52 5.29 11.96
C GLN A 514 23.12 6.30 10.86
N ILE A 515 22.51 5.80 9.79
CA ILE A 515 22.26 6.52 8.54
C ILE A 515 20.75 6.64 8.28
N GLY A 516 20.36 7.71 7.58
CA GLY A 516 19.01 7.89 7.06
C GLY A 516 18.01 8.39 8.09
N MET A 517 16.72 8.10 7.86
CA MET A 517 15.63 8.72 8.61
C MET A 517 15.48 8.19 10.04
N PHE A 518 15.92 6.96 10.32
CA PHE A 518 15.65 6.29 11.60
C PHE A 518 16.91 6.06 12.42
N SER A 519 16.73 6.04 13.73
CA SER A 519 17.77 5.64 14.68
C SER A 519 17.17 4.71 15.72
N PHE A 520 17.87 3.63 16.04
CA PHE A 520 17.62 2.86 17.24
C PHE A 520 18.40 3.48 18.38
N THR A 521 17.67 4.06 19.34
CA THR A 521 18.27 4.78 20.47
C THR A 521 18.98 3.85 21.46
N GLY A 522 18.60 2.57 21.51
CA GLY A 522 19.11 1.58 22.46
C GLY A 522 18.36 1.55 23.80
N ILE A 523 17.34 2.40 23.98
CA ILE A 523 16.51 2.37 25.19
C ILE A 523 15.56 1.17 25.20
N SER A 524 15.17 0.74 26.40
CA SER A 524 14.22 -0.35 26.59
C SER A 524 12.79 0.02 26.17
N GLY A 525 11.93 -0.99 26.03
CA GLY A 525 10.51 -0.77 25.76
C GLY A 525 9.79 -0.04 26.90
N GLU A 526 10.21 -0.26 28.15
CA GLU A 526 9.66 0.46 29.30
C GLU A 526 10.05 1.94 29.28
N GLN A 527 11.30 2.26 28.94
CA GLN A 527 11.74 3.63 28.74
C GLN A 527 11.02 4.30 27.55
N SER A 528 10.84 3.57 26.45
CA SER A 528 10.05 4.05 25.31
C SER A 528 8.61 4.38 25.72
N LYS A 529 7.99 3.52 26.53
CA LYS A 529 6.63 3.74 27.05
C LYS A 529 6.56 4.98 27.94
N GLN A 530 7.52 5.16 28.86
CA GLN A 530 7.57 6.35 29.72
C GLN A 530 7.73 7.65 28.91
N LEU A 531 8.54 7.64 27.85
CA LEU A 531 8.66 8.80 26.94
C LEU A 531 7.32 9.16 26.29
N VAL A 532 6.54 8.16 25.85
CA VAL A 532 5.20 8.40 25.28
C VAL A 532 4.23 8.91 26.35
N GLU A 533 4.13 8.21 27.48
CA GLU A 533 3.07 8.44 28.48
C GLU A 533 3.31 9.64 29.39
N LYS A 534 4.57 9.95 29.73
CA LYS A 534 4.92 11.02 30.67
C LYS A 534 5.48 12.26 29.98
N ALA A 535 6.19 12.09 28.88
CA ALA A 535 6.89 13.18 28.19
C ALA A 535 6.25 13.56 26.85
N HIS A 536 5.16 12.92 26.44
CA HIS A 536 4.48 13.23 25.18
C HIS A 536 5.42 13.13 23.95
N VAL A 537 6.43 12.26 24.03
CA VAL A 537 7.38 11.96 22.95
C VAL A 537 6.93 10.65 22.31
N TYR A 538 6.36 10.75 21.12
CA TYR A 538 5.74 9.63 20.41
C TYR A 538 6.79 8.90 19.56
N LEU A 539 7.28 7.77 20.07
CA LEU A 539 8.23 6.87 19.41
C LEU A 539 7.73 5.41 19.49
N THR A 540 8.36 4.48 18.76
CA THR A 540 7.94 3.07 18.82
C THR A 540 8.46 2.39 20.07
N GLY A 541 7.75 1.35 20.54
CA GLY A 541 8.07 0.63 21.77
C GLY A 541 9.39 -0.16 21.77
N ASN A 542 10.15 -0.14 20.68
CA ASN A 542 11.49 -0.72 20.57
C ASN A 542 12.60 0.36 20.52
N GLY A 543 12.29 1.60 20.87
CA GLY A 543 13.27 2.70 20.91
C GLY A 543 13.65 3.27 19.54
N ARG A 544 12.94 2.92 18.45
CA ARG A 544 13.14 3.58 17.14
C ARG A 544 12.59 5.00 17.20
N ILE A 545 13.41 5.95 16.76
CA ILE A 545 12.99 7.32 16.49
C ILE A 545 13.16 7.67 15.02
N SER A 546 12.31 8.56 14.53
CA SER A 546 12.46 9.25 13.26
C SER A 546 13.25 10.54 13.50
N MET A 547 14.50 10.58 13.05
CA MET A 547 15.34 11.78 13.11
C MET A 547 14.73 12.95 12.33
N ALA A 548 13.87 12.65 11.35
CA ALA A 548 13.16 13.65 10.60
C ALA A 548 12.11 14.42 11.43
N GLY A 549 11.66 13.89 12.57
CA GLY A 549 10.74 14.59 13.48
C GLY A 549 11.46 15.53 14.47
N LEU A 550 12.79 15.46 14.56
CA LEU A 550 13.58 16.40 15.36
C LEU A 550 13.86 17.67 14.56
N ASN A 551 13.87 18.82 15.23
CA ASN A 551 14.15 20.13 14.66
C ASN A 551 14.80 21.05 15.72
N SER A 552 15.19 22.26 15.32
CA SER A 552 15.87 23.21 16.21
C SER A 552 15.04 23.59 17.46
N HIS A 553 13.71 23.50 17.36
CA HIS A 553 12.77 23.88 18.41
C HIS A 553 12.52 22.77 19.45
N ASN A 554 12.59 21.49 19.05
CA ASN A 554 12.20 20.37 19.91
C ASN A 554 13.36 19.46 20.36
N ILE A 555 14.52 19.52 19.70
CA ILE A 555 15.61 18.56 19.93
C ILE A 555 16.14 18.59 21.37
N ARG A 556 16.22 19.78 21.97
CA ARG A 556 16.61 19.96 23.36
C ARG A 556 15.61 19.35 24.34
N TYR A 557 14.31 19.52 24.08
CA TYR A 557 13.27 18.91 24.90
C TYR A 557 13.37 17.38 24.84
N PHE A 558 13.50 16.82 23.63
CA PHE A 558 13.69 15.39 23.46
C PHE A 558 14.96 14.86 24.17
N ALA A 559 16.10 15.52 24.01
CA ALA A 559 17.36 15.12 24.64
C ALA A 559 17.23 15.10 26.18
N SER A 560 16.60 16.11 26.78
CA SER A 560 16.36 16.15 28.23
C SER A 560 15.41 15.03 28.70
N CYS A 561 14.35 14.72 27.95
CA CYS A 561 13.45 13.62 28.29
C CYS A 561 14.15 12.26 28.16
N LEU A 562 14.99 12.09 27.14
CA LEU A 562 15.79 10.89 26.95
C LEU A 562 16.81 10.70 28.07
N ASP A 563 17.50 11.76 28.49
CA ASP A 563 18.38 11.72 29.66
C ASP A 563 17.62 11.32 30.93
N GLY A 564 16.46 11.95 31.17
CA GLY A 564 15.62 11.67 32.32
C GLY A 564 15.16 10.20 32.38
N VAL A 565 14.76 9.61 31.25
CA VAL A 565 14.32 8.21 31.22
C VAL A 565 15.47 7.22 31.39
N VAL A 566 16.68 7.59 30.95
CA VAL A 566 17.89 6.78 31.15
C VAL A 566 18.33 6.79 32.61
N ARG A 567 18.17 7.92 33.31
CA ARG A 567 18.46 8.06 34.74
C ARG A 567 17.35 7.56 35.66
N GLY A 568 16.15 7.31 35.12
CA GLY A 568 14.98 6.94 35.91
C GLY A 568 14.32 8.10 36.65
N THR A 569 14.45 9.33 36.12
CA THR A 569 13.94 10.57 36.73
C THR A 569 12.82 11.22 35.92
N LEU A 570 12.25 10.51 34.93
CA LEU A 570 11.18 11.02 34.05
C LEU A 570 9.79 10.94 34.67
#